data_AF-A0A5F8H3N7-F1
#
_entry.id   AF-A0A5F8H3N7-F1
#
_cell.length_a   1.000
_cell.length_b   1.000
_cell.length_c   1.000
_cell.angle_alpha   90.00
_cell.angle_beta   90.00
_cell.angle_gamma   90.00
#
_symmetry.space_group_name_H-M   'P 1'
#
loop_
_entity.id
_entity.type
_entity.pdbx_description
1 polymer ?
#
loop_
_entity_poly.entity_id
_entity_poly.type
_entity_poly.pdbx_seq_one_letter_code
_entity_poly.pdbx_strand_id
1 'polypeptide(L)'
;EGAPRDSCDFYLPKTYSNPSQALTPLLRAGLKVDLQSHSSASSFPHLEAKIRQTHSLAKLLTSYAEQLLQEYVQHQGDPFGLPSFSPPELPVSGLNSPAPTHSGLPTLERLQLDAAALNSLSLLLDTICRLQADLNPFASRLLRRLEDASHQSRALGNAVEVVLEALGAAPGPPEPHPILPESPGVFLIKLLGYRVCGLYQEWVSCTEGDLSQLMREGLG
;
A
#
# COMPACT_ATOMS: atom_id res chain seq x y z
N GLU A 1 -15.01 -24.74 58.05
CA GLU A 1 -16.00 -24.42 57.00
C GLU A 1 -15.35 -24.66 55.66
N GLY A 2 -15.89 -25.32 54.64
CA GLY A 2 -17.17 -25.99 54.41
C GLY A 2 -17.00 -26.64 53.04
N ALA A 3 -17.31 -27.94 52.95
CA ALA A 3 -17.12 -28.83 51.81
C ALA A 3 -18.07 -28.52 50.62
N PRO A 4 -17.82 -29.07 49.42
CA PRO A 4 -18.59 -28.81 48.20
C PRO A 4 -19.88 -29.63 48.15
N ARG A 5 -20.84 -29.22 47.31
CA ARG A 5 -22.08 -29.98 47.05
C ARG A 5 -22.04 -30.60 45.66
N ASP A 6 -21.92 -31.93 45.68
CA ASP A 6 -22.29 -32.90 44.64
C ASP A 6 -23.82 -33.08 44.54
N SER A 7 -24.23 -33.91 43.56
CA SER A 7 -25.49 -34.67 43.41
C SER A 7 -26.66 -33.97 42.70
N CYS A 8 -27.40 -34.58 41.75
CA CYS A 8 -27.62 -35.99 41.42
C CYS A 8 -28.12 -36.19 39.96
N ASP A 9 -27.67 -37.29 39.35
CA ASP A 9 -28.41 -38.36 38.62
C ASP A 9 -29.37 -38.12 37.42
N PHE A 10 -28.90 -38.59 36.26
CA PHE A 10 -29.45 -39.69 35.43
C PHE A 10 -30.96 -40.01 35.48
N TYR A 11 -31.65 -39.86 34.33
CA TYR A 11 -32.65 -40.82 33.82
C TYR A 11 -32.82 -40.65 32.28
N LEU A 12 -32.51 -41.71 31.51
CA LEU A 12 -33.09 -42.10 30.21
C LEU A 12 -33.91 -43.40 30.48
N PRO A 13 -34.80 -43.97 29.61
CA PRO A 13 -34.81 -43.92 28.13
C PRO A 13 -36.22 -44.07 27.43
N LYS A 14 -36.20 -44.33 26.10
CA LYS A 14 -37.16 -45.07 25.23
C LYS A 14 -38.21 -44.26 24.43
N THR A 15 -37.97 -43.97 23.15
CA THR A 15 -38.35 -44.72 21.91
C THR A 15 -39.84 -44.79 21.60
N TYR A 16 -40.28 -44.21 20.48
CA TYR A 16 -41.32 -44.78 19.61
C TYR A 16 -41.11 -44.35 18.15
N SER A 17 -41.33 -45.32 17.26
CA SER A 17 -41.15 -45.32 15.80
C SER A 17 -42.20 -44.52 15.01
N ASN A 18 -41.75 -44.04 13.85
CA ASN A 18 -42.44 -43.77 12.55
C ASN A 18 -43.60 -44.76 12.19
N PRO A 19 -44.47 -44.55 11.15
CA PRO A 19 -44.25 -43.83 9.87
C PRO A 19 -45.46 -43.13 9.16
N SER A 20 -45.15 -42.48 8.02
CA SER A 20 -45.89 -42.50 6.72
C SER A 20 -47.01 -41.49 6.38
N GLN A 21 -46.76 -40.81 5.25
CA GLN A 21 -47.64 -40.52 4.08
C GLN A 21 -48.48 -39.24 4.01
N ALA A 22 -48.12 -38.36 3.07
CA ALA A 22 -48.96 -37.85 1.95
C ALA A 22 -48.12 -36.84 1.12
N LEU A 23 -47.64 -37.21 -0.08
CA LEU A 23 -48.25 -36.94 -1.39
C LEU A 23 -48.36 -35.44 -1.76
N THR A 24 -47.37 -34.94 -2.52
CA THR A 24 -47.46 -33.86 -3.53
C THR A 24 -48.55 -34.20 -4.59
N PRO A 25 -49.11 -33.28 -5.44
CA PRO A 25 -48.37 -32.24 -6.18
C PRO A 25 -49.14 -30.95 -6.61
N LEU A 26 -48.40 -30.03 -7.28
CA LEU A 26 -48.75 -29.18 -8.45
C LEU A 26 -48.68 -27.63 -8.34
N LEU A 27 -47.74 -27.12 -9.16
CA LEU A 27 -47.79 -25.92 -10.02
C LEU A 27 -47.51 -24.52 -9.43
N ARG A 28 -46.28 -24.03 -9.64
CA ARG A 28 -45.96 -22.74 -10.30
C ARG A 28 -44.46 -22.71 -10.63
N ALA A 29 -44.07 -23.17 -11.82
CA ALA A 29 -43.87 -22.33 -13.02
C ALA A 29 -43.02 -21.08 -12.74
N GLY A 30 -41.74 -21.19 -13.10
CA GLY A 30 -40.93 -20.15 -13.72
C GLY A 30 -40.61 -18.93 -12.88
N LEU A 31 -39.39 -18.89 -12.34
CA LEU A 31 -38.50 -17.72 -12.33
C LEU A 31 -37.10 -18.26 -12.02
N LYS A 32 -36.48 -18.87 -13.03
CA LYS A 32 -35.02 -19.01 -13.07
C LYS A 32 -34.50 -17.59 -13.26
N VAL A 33 -34.22 -16.89 -12.17
CA VAL A 33 -33.45 -15.65 -12.22
C VAL A 33 -32.06 -16.08 -12.64
N ASP A 34 -31.73 -15.88 -13.91
CA ASP A 34 -30.35 -15.90 -14.38
C ASP A 34 -29.60 -14.78 -13.66
N LEU A 35 -29.09 -15.10 -12.48
CA LEU A 35 -28.24 -14.22 -11.66
C LEU A 35 -26.76 -14.43 -12.01
N GLN A 36 -26.46 -14.83 -13.24
CA GLN A 36 -25.11 -15.07 -13.74
C GLN A 36 -25.06 -14.66 -15.20
N SER A 37 -24.74 -13.40 -15.49
CA SER A 37 -24.14 -12.96 -16.77
C SER A 37 -23.78 -11.47 -16.84
N HIS A 38 -24.24 -10.62 -15.92
CA HIS A 38 -23.95 -9.17 -16.02
C HIS A 38 -22.71 -8.69 -15.23
N SER A 39 -22.06 -9.54 -14.43
CA SER A 39 -20.93 -9.11 -13.58
C SER A 39 -19.59 -8.99 -14.33
N SER A 40 -19.38 -9.77 -15.38
CA SER A 40 -18.06 -9.85 -16.04
C SER A 40 -17.85 -8.78 -17.13
N ALA A 41 -18.92 -8.33 -17.80
CA ALA A 41 -18.81 -7.37 -18.91
C ALA A 41 -18.70 -5.90 -18.45
N SER A 42 -19.23 -5.56 -17.26
CA SER A 42 -19.10 -4.22 -16.68
C SER A 42 -17.82 -4.02 -15.86
N SER A 43 -17.14 -5.11 -15.49
CA SER A 43 -15.94 -5.09 -14.65
C SER A 43 -14.69 -4.65 -15.42
N PHE A 44 -14.53 -5.09 -16.67
CA PHE A 44 -13.32 -4.83 -17.44
C PHE A 44 -13.11 -3.34 -17.80
N PRO A 45 -14.11 -2.59 -18.33
CA PRO A 45 -13.94 -1.15 -18.58
C PRO A 45 -13.70 -0.35 -17.29
N HIS A 46 -14.28 -0.79 -16.17
CA HIS A 46 -14.09 -0.16 -14.87
C HIS A 46 -12.66 -0.39 -14.33
N LEU A 47 -12.14 -1.60 -14.48
CA LEU A 47 -10.76 -1.95 -14.13
C LEU A 47 -9.76 -1.17 -14.98
N GLU A 48 -9.96 -1.10 -16.29
CA GLU A 48 -9.12 -0.30 -17.18
C GLU A 48 -9.11 1.18 -16.77
N ALA A 49 -10.27 1.77 -16.49
CA ALA A 49 -10.36 3.15 -16.03
C ALA A 49 -9.59 3.36 -14.72
N LYS A 50 -9.65 2.39 -13.79
CA LYS A 50 -8.89 2.43 -12.54
C LYS A 50 -7.39 2.36 -12.77
N ILE A 51 -6.92 1.46 -13.63
CA ILE A 51 -5.49 1.36 -13.99
C ILE A 51 -5.00 2.68 -14.59
N ARG A 52 -5.76 3.26 -15.54
CA ARG A 52 -5.44 4.57 -16.15
C ARG A 52 -5.40 5.70 -15.14
N GLN A 53 -6.34 5.71 -14.18
CA GLN A 53 -6.38 6.71 -13.11
C GLN A 53 -5.16 6.58 -12.19
N THR A 54 -4.85 5.37 -11.73
CA THR A 54 -3.69 5.11 -10.86
C THR A 54 -2.38 5.46 -11.57
N HIS A 55 -2.24 5.11 -12.86
CA HIS A 55 -1.10 5.51 -13.69
C HIS A 55 -0.96 7.03 -13.82
N SER A 56 -2.06 7.73 -14.10
CA SER A 56 -2.06 9.19 -14.21
C SER A 56 -1.64 9.87 -12.90
N LEU A 57 -2.08 9.31 -11.76
CA LEU A 57 -1.63 9.75 -10.44
C LEU A 57 -0.13 9.51 -10.26
N ALA A 58 0.37 8.29 -10.50
CA ALA A 58 1.80 7.97 -10.39
C ALA A 58 2.66 8.92 -11.23
N LYS A 59 2.26 9.17 -12.48
CA LYS A 59 2.94 10.10 -13.38
C LYS A 59 2.94 11.55 -12.89
N LEU A 60 1.86 12.02 -12.26
CA LEU A 60 1.87 13.35 -11.64
C LEU A 60 2.85 13.39 -10.46
N LEU A 61 2.87 12.33 -9.66
CA LEU A 61 3.69 12.25 -8.46
C LEU A 61 5.20 12.15 -8.76
N THR A 62 5.61 11.63 -9.93
CA THR A 62 7.05 11.65 -10.31
C THR A 62 7.59 13.09 -10.35
N SER A 63 6.83 14.02 -10.93
CA SER A 63 7.18 15.44 -10.96
C SER A 63 7.16 16.09 -9.57
N TYR A 64 6.23 15.69 -8.70
CA TYR A 64 6.16 16.23 -7.34
C TYR A 64 7.28 15.69 -6.46
N ALA A 65 7.68 14.43 -6.62
CA ALA A 65 8.79 13.83 -5.91
C ALA A 65 10.14 14.49 -6.27
N GLU A 66 10.36 14.80 -7.54
CA GLU A 66 11.53 15.56 -7.98
C GLU A 66 11.58 16.96 -7.33
N GLN A 67 10.46 17.68 -7.35
CA GLN A 67 10.35 19.00 -6.70
C GLN A 67 10.59 18.92 -5.19
N LEU A 68 10.07 17.87 -4.53
CA LEU A 68 10.28 17.65 -3.10
C LEU A 68 11.77 17.47 -2.79
N LEU A 69 12.48 16.62 -3.54
CA LEU A 69 13.90 16.37 -3.30
C LEU A 69 14.72 17.65 -3.50
N GLN A 70 14.45 18.41 -4.56
CA GLN A 70 15.12 19.68 -4.81
C GLN A 70 14.88 20.68 -3.67
N GLU A 71 13.62 20.84 -3.26
CA GLU A 71 13.25 21.73 -2.15
C GLU A 71 13.91 21.28 -0.84
N TYR A 72 13.92 19.97 -0.56
CA TYR A 72 14.53 19.41 0.63
C TYR A 72 16.00 19.80 0.72
N VAL A 73 16.78 19.56 -0.35
CA VAL A 73 18.21 19.89 -0.43
C VAL A 73 18.44 21.38 -0.22
N GLN A 74 17.61 22.24 -0.82
CA GLN A 74 17.74 23.69 -0.72
C GLN A 74 17.68 24.20 0.73
N HIS A 75 16.87 23.58 1.59
CA HIS A 75 16.73 23.98 3.00
C HIS A 75 17.70 23.28 3.96
N GLN A 76 18.52 22.35 3.48
CA GLN A 76 19.50 21.68 4.36
C GLN A 76 20.79 22.48 4.56
N GLY A 77 21.11 23.40 3.64
CA GLY A 77 22.36 24.16 3.63
C GLY A 77 23.58 23.28 3.30
N ASP A 78 24.79 23.81 3.52
CA ASP A 78 26.02 23.05 3.28
C ASP A 78 26.16 21.89 4.29
N PRO A 79 26.65 20.72 3.86
CA PRO A 79 27.20 20.42 2.53
C PRO A 79 26.15 19.99 1.48
N PHE A 80 24.88 19.78 1.86
CA PHE A 80 23.85 19.25 0.96
C PHE A 80 23.56 20.16 -0.25
N GLY A 81 23.67 21.48 -0.07
CA GLY A 81 23.50 22.45 -1.16
C GLY A 81 24.67 22.54 -2.15
N LEU A 82 25.79 21.87 -1.88
CA LEU A 82 26.98 21.94 -2.73
C LEU A 82 26.85 20.96 -3.91
N PRO A 83 27.07 21.37 -5.17
CA PRO A 83 26.98 20.49 -6.34
C PRO A 83 27.99 19.32 -6.31
N SER A 84 29.11 19.50 -5.59
CA SER A 84 30.17 18.50 -5.44
C SER A 84 29.98 17.56 -4.25
N PHE A 85 28.93 17.77 -3.44
CA PHE A 85 28.68 16.91 -2.31
C PHE A 85 28.00 15.63 -2.77
N SER A 86 28.66 14.51 -2.53
CA SER A 86 28.09 13.18 -2.66
C SER A 86 27.68 12.71 -1.27
N PRO A 87 26.38 12.67 -0.94
CA PRO A 87 25.93 12.22 0.37
C PRO A 87 26.35 10.77 0.62
N PRO A 88 26.81 10.42 1.84
CA PRO A 88 27.10 9.03 2.18
C PRO A 88 25.86 8.16 2.01
N GLU A 89 26.06 6.89 1.62
CA GLU A 89 24.97 5.93 1.63
C GLU A 89 24.51 5.67 3.07
N LEU A 90 23.23 5.90 3.30
CA LEU A 90 22.56 5.59 4.57
C LEU A 90 21.48 4.56 4.27
N PRO A 91 21.62 3.31 4.73
CA PRO A 91 20.54 2.33 4.60
C PRO A 91 19.34 2.79 5.44
N VAL A 92 18.16 2.76 4.84
CA VAL A 92 16.91 2.98 5.54
C VAL A 92 16.36 1.61 5.92
N SER A 93 16.33 1.31 7.22
CA SER A 93 15.86 0.01 7.72
C SER A 93 14.45 -0.29 7.19
N GLY A 94 14.29 -1.43 6.52
CA GLY A 94 13.01 -1.89 5.99
C GLY A 94 12.59 -1.28 4.64
N LEU A 95 13.41 -0.41 4.03
CA LEU A 95 13.13 0.11 2.69
C LEU A 95 14.40 0.32 1.87
N ASN A 96 14.55 -0.48 0.82
CA ASN A 96 15.65 -0.36 -0.13
C ASN A 96 15.21 0.41 -1.38
N SER A 97 16.19 0.85 -2.19
CA SER A 97 15.91 1.30 -3.55
C SER A 97 15.34 0.16 -4.40
N PRO A 98 14.49 0.44 -5.41
CA PRO A 98 14.03 -0.58 -6.35
C PRO A 98 15.23 -1.28 -7.00
N ALA A 99 15.42 -2.57 -6.72
CA ALA A 99 16.60 -3.30 -7.18
C ALA A 99 16.53 -3.59 -8.70
N PRO A 100 17.66 -3.77 -9.41
CA PRO A 100 17.64 -4.20 -10.81
C PRO A 100 16.96 -5.57 -11.01
N THR A 101 16.93 -6.41 -9.98
CA THR A 101 16.20 -7.69 -9.99
C THR A 101 14.69 -7.50 -9.99
N HIS A 102 14.18 -6.31 -9.65
CA HIS A 102 12.76 -5.95 -9.70
C HIS A 102 12.19 -6.23 -11.09
N SER A 103 12.90 -5.83 -12.17
CA SER A 103 12.45 -6.04 -13.55
C SER A 103 12.39 -7.51 -14.00
N GLY A 104 12.97 -8.44 -13.23
CA GLY A 104 12.87 -9.87 -13.50
C GLY A 104 11.60 -10.52 -12.94
N LEU A 105 10.86 -9.81 -12.10
CA LEU A 105 9.62 -10.31 -11.49
C LEU A 105 8.41 -10.05 -12.39
N PRO A 106 7.35 -10.88 -12.29
CA PRO A 106 6.06 -10.60 -12.93
C PRO A 106 5.52 -9.22 -12.54
N THR A 107 4.82 -8.54 -13.46
CA THR A 107 4.25 -7.19 -13.25
C THR A 107 3.38 -7.11 -11.99
N LEU A 108 2.61 -8.16 -11.68
CA LEU A 108 1.76 -8.19 -10.48
C LEU A 108 2.57 -8.23 -9.18
N GLU A 109 3.66 -9.01 -9.15
CA GLU A 109 4.55 -9.11 -7.99
C GLU A 109 5.32 -7.80 -7.76
N ARG A 110 5.77 -7.15 -8.85
CA ARG A 110 6.36 -5.80 -8.76
C ARG A 110 5.41 -4.78 -8.15
N LEU A 111 4.16 -4.74 -8.63
CA LEU A 111 3.14 -3.82 -8.11
C LEU A 111 2.81 -4.09 -6.63
N GLN A 112 2.92 -5.34 -6.15
CA GLN A 112 2.80 -5.64 -4.73
C GLN A 112 3.94 -5.02 -3.91
N LEU A 113 5.18 -5.13 -4.41
CA LEU A 113 6.35 -4.50 -3.79
C LEU A 113 6.24 -2.97 -3.81
N ASP A 114 5.79 -2.40 -4.93
CA ASP A 114 5.52 -0.96 -5.07
C ASP A 114 4.53 -0.47 -4.00
N ALA A 115 3.38 -1.14 -3.85
CA ALA A 115 2.37 -0.77 -2.87
C ALA A 115 2.93 -0.80 -1.44
N ALA A 116 3.66 -1.85 -1.09
CA ALA A 116 4.27 -1.99 0.23
C ALA A 116 5.32 -0.88 0.49
N ALA A 117 6.17 -0.60 -0.50
CA ALA A 117 7.17 0.47 -0.42
C ALA A 117 6.53 1.85 -0.24
N LEU A 118 5.50 2.17 -1.03
CA LEU A 118 4.76 3.44 -0.95
C LEU A 118 4.05 3.63 0.39
N ASN A 119 3.51 2.55 0.97
CA ASN A 119 2.92 2.59 2.30
C ASN A 119 3.98 2.84 3.39
N SER A 120 5.14 2.18 3.31
CA SER A 120 6.28 2.43 4.22
C SER A 120 6.84 3.85 4.08
N LEU A 121 6.92 4.37 2.86
CA LEU A 121 7.36 5.74 2.58
C LEU A 121 6.44 6.79 3.19
N SER A 122 5.13 6.53 3.26
CA SER A 122 4.19 7.47 3.89
C SER A 122 4.55 7.76 5.35
N LEU A 123 4.91 6.73 6.12
CA LEU A 123 5.29 6.83 7.53
C LEU A 123 6.65 7.52 7.70
N LEU A 124 7.59 7.23 6.80
CA LEU A 124 8.90 7.85 6.80
C LEU A 124 8.80 9.35 6.48
N LEU A 125 8.08 9.73 5.44
CA LEU A 125 7.92 11.13 5.02
C LEU A 125 7.26 11.98 6.10
N ASP A 126 6.24 11.43 6.77
CA ASP A 126 5.59 12.06 7.93
C ASP A 126 6.58 12.25 9.11
N THR A 127 7.45 11.27 9.33
CA THR A 127 8.52 11.38 10.33
C THR A 127 9.57 12.44 9.94
N ILE A 128 9.97 12.51 8.68
CA ILE A 128 10.86 13.55 8.17
C ILE A 128 10.21 14.93 8.28
N CYS A 129 8.90 15.05 8.04
CA CYS A 129 8.15 16.29 8.21
C CYS A 129 8.28 16.83 9.64
N ARG A 130 8.04 15.97 10.65
CA ARG A 130 8.23 16.34 12.07
C ARG A 130 9.66 16.77 12.38
N LEU A 131 10.64 15.98 11.96
CA LEU A 131 12.06 16.31 12.19
C LEU A 131 12.47 17.63 11.53
N GLN A 132 11.91 17.93 10.35
CA GLN A 132 12.16 19.20 9.65
C GLN A 132 11.40 20.37 10.29
N ALA A 133 10.28 20.15 10.95
CA ALA A 133 9.60 21.20 11.71
C ALA A 133 10.48 21.70 12.87
N ASP A 134 11.26 20.80 13.48
CA ASP A 134 12.23 21.15 14.53
C ASP A 134 13.48 21.85 13.95
N LEU A 135 14.01 21.35 12.84
CA LEU A 135 15.25 21.88 12.23
C LEU A 135 15.05 23.18 11.44
N ASN A 136 13.93 23.28 10.73
CA ASN A 136 13.62 24.34 9.77
C ASN A 136 12.18 24.85 9.96
N PRO A 137 11.82 25.39 11.14
CA PRO A 137 10.44 25.74 11.49
C PRO A 137 9.80 26.78 10.55
N PHE A 138 10.61 27.61 9.89
CA PHE A 138 10.13 28.65 8.96
C PHE A 138 10.03 28.17 7.51
N ALA A 139 10.50 26.96 7.19
CA ALA A 139 10.44 26.39 5.84
C ALA A 139 9.04 25.83 5.51
N SER A 140 8.01 26.67 5.67
CA SER A 140 6.59 26.30 5.52
C SER A 140 6.26 25.56 4.21
N ARG A 141 6.91 25.95 3.11
CA ARG A 141 6.74 25.30 1.80
C ARG A 141 7.29 23.86 1.80
N LEU A 142 8.46 23.63 2.42
CA LEU A 142 9.05 22.31 2.54
C LEU A 142 8.18 21.41 3.43
N LEU A 143 7.77 21.91 4.60
CA LEU A 143 6.93 21.15 5.53
C LEU A 143 5.63 20.70 4.89
N ARG A 144 4.96 21.62 4.17
CA ARG A 144 3.75 21.27 3.41
C ARG A 144 4.01 20.21 2.34
N ARG A 145 5.10 20.32 1.58
CA ARG A 145 5.44 19.33 0.55
C ARG A 145 5.75 17.95 1.14
N LEU A 146 6.40 17.88 2.30
CA LEU A 146 6.65 16.61 2.99
C LEU A 146 5.35 15.96 3.48
N GLU A 147 4.45 16.77 4.05
CA GLU A 147 3.11 16.32 4.46
C GLU A 147 2.28 15.84 3.26
N ASP A 148 2.24 16.64 2.18
CA ASP A 148 1.56 16.27 0.94
C ASP A 148 2.13 14.96 0.37
N ALA A 149 3.45 14.81 0.32
CA ALA A 149 4.11 13.60 -0.18
C ALA A 149 3.79 12.37 0.67
N SER A 150 3.71 12.51 2.00
CA SER A 150 3.26 11.40 2.87
C SER A 150 1.86 10.93 2.50
N HIS A 151 0.91 11.86 2.39
CA HIS A 151 -0.47 11.55 1.99
C HIS A 151 -0.55 10.97 0.59
N GLN A 152 0.18 11.54 -0.37
CA GLN A 152 0.23 11.10 -1.76
C GLN A 152 0.84 9.70 -1.91
N SER A 153 1.90 9.40 -1.15
CA SER A 153 2.53 8.07 -1.12
C SER A 153 1.54 7.00 -0.69
N ARG A 154 0.84 7.23 0.44
CA ARG A 154 -0.20 6.30 0.91
C ARG A 154 -1.38 6.19 -0.06
N ALA A 155 -1.81 7.31 -0.64
CA ALA A 155 -2.92 7.30 -1.60
C ALA A 155 -2.57 6.50 -2.86
N LEU A 156 -1.35 6.63 -3.38
CA LEU A 156 -0.88 5.84 -4.52
C LEU A 156 -0.74 4.36 -4.14
N GLY A 157 -0.13 4.04 -2.99
CA GLY A 157 0.00 2.66 -2.50
C GLY A 157 -1.35 1.95 -2.41
N ASN A 158 -2.34 2.57 -1.76
CA ASN A 158 -3.70 2.06 -1.70
C ASN A 158 -4.35 1.92 -3.08
N ALA A 159 -4.12 2.87 -4.00
CA ALA A 159 -4.67 2.80 -5.35
C ALA A 159 -4.09 1.63 -6.16
N VAL A 160 -2.81 1.29 -5.95
CA VAL A 160 -2.17 0.09 -6.51
C VAL A 160 -2.75 -1.17 -5.89
N GLU A 161 -2.94 -1.23 -4.57
CA GLU A 161 -3.61 -2.36 -3.90
C GLU A 161 -5.01 -2.63 -4.46
N VAL A 162 -5.81 -1.60 -4.68
CA VAL A 162 -7.16 -1.77 -5.28
C VAL A 162 -7.07 -2.30 -6.72
N VAL A 163 -6.04 -1.92 -7.49
CA VAL A 163 -5.80 -2.50 -8.83
C VAL A 163 -5.42 -3.97 -8.72
N LEU A 164 -4.51 -4.31 -7.79
CA LEU A 164 -4.07 -5.68 -7.53
C LEU A 164 -5.24 -6.58 -7.10
N GLU A 165 -6.08 -6.13 -6.17
CA GLU A 165 -7.29 -6.83 -5.72
C GLU A 165 -8.25 -7.08 -6.88
N ALA A 166 -8.48 -6.08 -7.73
CA ALA A 166 -9.36 -6.21 -8.88
C ALA A 166 -8.81 -7.16 -9.96
N LEU A 167 -7.48 -7.34 -10.01
CA LEU A 167 -6.80 -8.34 -10.84
C LEU A 167 -6.76 -9.73 -10.20
N GLY A 168 -7.26 -9.88 -8.97
CA GLY A 168 -7.27 -11.16 -8.24
C GLY A 168 -5.93 -11.53 -7.61
N ALA A 169 -5.04 -10.55 -7.40
CA ALA A 169 -3.80 -10.77 -6.66
C ALA A 169 -4.09 -11.12 -5.20
N ALA A 170 -3.33 -12.05 -4.65
CA ALA A 170 -3.35 -12.26 -3.20
C ALA A 170 -2.76 -11.02 -2.49
N PRO A 171 -3.27 -10.64 -1.31
CA PRO A 171 -2.64 -9.62 -0.49
C PRO A 171 -1.18 -9.98 -0.23
N GLY A 172 -0.28 -9.01 -0.38
CA GLY A 172 1.12 -9.18 -0.04
C GLY A 172 1.29 -9.44 1.47
N PRO A 173 2.40 -10.09 1.89
CA PRO A 173 2.72 -10.19 3.31
C PRO A 173 2.86 -8.78 3.92
N PRO A 174 2.47 -8.60 5.19
CA PRO A 174 2.69 -7.33 5.87
C PRO A 174 4.20 -7.08 6.02
N GLU A 175 4.71 -6.06 5.34
CA GLU A 175 6.12 -5.69 5.41
C GLU A 175 6.47 -5.06 6.77
N PRO A 176 7.69 -5.27 7.28
CA PRO A 176 8.14 -4.65 8.52
C PRO A 176 8.08 -3.13 8.42
N HIS A 177 7.53 -2.49 9.46
CA HIS A 177 7.54 -1.04 9.53
C HIS A 177 8.98 -0.53 9.60
N PRO A 178 9.31 0.54 8.87
CA PRO A 178 10.65 1.09 8.89
C PRO A 178 10.99 1.61 10.30
N ILE A 179 12.12 1.17 10.83
CA ILE A 179 12.60 1.55 12.17
C ILE A 179 13.60 2.68 12.05
N LEU A 180 13.32 3.77 12.76
CA LEU A 180 14.22 4.91 12.82
C LEU A 180 15.24 4.75 13.97
N PRO A 181 16.52 5.15 13.80
CA PRO A 181 17.46 5.27 14.91
C PRO A 181 16.94 6.22 16.01
N GLU A 182 17.18 5.89 17.28
CA GLU A 182 16.60 6.56 18.45
C GLU A 182 17.17 7.94 18.77
N SER A 183 18.36 8.31 18.28
CA SER A 183 18.88 9.69 18.38
C SER A 183 19.94 10.03 17.33
N PRO A 184 19.54 10.29 16.08
CA PRO A 184 20.49 10.72 15.06
C PRO A 184 20.95 12.16 15.35
N GLY A 185 22.25 12.43 15.22
CA GLY A 185 22.75 13.81 15.20
C GLY A 185 22.13 14.61 14.04
N VAL A 186 22.14 15.95 14.10
CA VAL A 186 21.50 16.82 13.10
C VAL A 186 21.89 16.46 11.66
N PHE A 187 23.17 16.17 11.41
CA PHE A 187 23.63 15.74 10.08
C PHE A 187 22.94 14.44 9.62
N LEU A 188 22.79 13.44 10.49
CA LEU A 188 22.12 12.19 10.17
C LEU A 188 20.63 12.37 9.94
N ILE A 189 19.97 13.28 10.66
CA ILE A 189 18.57 13.64 10.38
C ILE A 189 18.43 14.23 8.96
N LYS A 190 19.32 15.15 8.59
CA LYS A 190 19.34 15.74 7.24
C LYS A 190 19.64 14.70 6.16
N LEU A 191 20.63 13.83 6.41
CA LEU A 191 21.02 12.76 5.49
C LEU A 191 19.88 11.75 5.29
N LEU A 192 19.21 11.39 6.37
CA LEU A 192 18.05 10.52 6.32
C LEU A 192 16.91 11.13 5.51
N GLY A 193 16.54 12.40 5.75
CA GLY A 193 15.46 13.00 4.98
C GLY A 193 15.82 13.16 3.50
N TYR A 194 17.09 13.44 3.18
CA TYR A 194 17.59 13.39 1.80
C TYR A 194 17.36 12.00 1.19
N ARG A 195 17.76 10.94 1.91
CA ARG A 195 17.61 9.55 1.44
C ARG A 195 16.15 9.15 1.27
N VAL A 196 15.27 9.50 2.21
CA VAL A 196 13.83 9.20 2.13
C VAL A 196 13.18 9.94 0.96
N CYS A 197 13.51 11.21 0.73
CA CYS A 197 13.00 11.94 -0.43
C CYS A 197 13.47 11.32 -1.75
N GLY A 198 14.73 10.86 -1.82
CA GLY A 198 15.26 10.12 -2.98
C GLY A 198 14.54 8.79 -3.20
N LEU A 199 14.37 7.98 -2.15
CA LEU A 199 13.62 6.73 -2.23
C LEU A 199 12.17 6.95 -2.68
N TYR A 200 11.51 8.00 -2.20
CA TYR A 200 10.17 8.37 -2.65
C TYR A 200 10.14 8.63 -4.16
N GLN A 201 11.10 9.39 -4.69
CA GLN A 201 11.22 9.64 -6.12
C GLN A 201 11.47 8.35 -6.93
N GLU A 202 12.38 7.50 -6.47
CA GLU A 202 12.71 6.22 -7.11
C GLU A 202 11.50 5.29 -7.16
N TRP A 203 10.81 5.09 -6.03
CA TRP A 203 9.66 4.19 -5.95
C TRP A 203 8.46 4.69 -6.75
N VAL A 204 8.11 5.99 -6.68
CA VAL A 204 7.02 6.54 -7.50
C VAL A 204 7.31 6.38 -9.00
N SER A 205 8.57 6.54 -9.41
CA SER A 205 8.98 6.34 -10.82
C SER A 205 8.94 4.87 -11.23
N CYS A 206 9.34 3.97 -10.33
CA CYS A 206 9.23 2.52 -10.54
C CYS A 206 7.77 2.10 -10.73
N THR A 207 6.88 2.54 -9.82
CA THR A 207 5.45 2.26 -9.89
C THR A 207 4.79 2.80 -11.16
N GLU A 208 5.17 4.00 -11.61
CA GLU A 208 4.68 4.56 -12.89
C GLU A 208 5.08 3.67 -14.08
N GLY A 209 6.32 3.17 -14.08
CA GLY A 209 6.83 2.26 -15.10
C GLY A 209 6.11 0.91 -15.11
N ASP A 210 5.88 0.34 -13.93
CA ASP A 210 5.21 -0.96 -13.77
C ASP A 210 3.72 -0.88 -14.12
N LEU A 211 3.03 0.22 -13.77
CA LEU A 211 1.66 0.51 -14.24
C LEU A 211 1.61 0.72 -15.76
N SER A 212 2.59 1.40 -16.35
CA SER A 212 2.71 1.58 -17.80
C SER A 212 2.88 0.24 -18.52
N GLN A 213 3.62 -0.69 -17.92
CA GLN A 213 3.76 -2.04 -18.45
C GLN A 213 2.45 -2.82 -18.33
N LEU A 214 1.79 -2.78 -17.17
CA LEU A 214 0.47 -3.41 -16.98
C LEU A 214 -0.55 -2.93 -18.02
N MET A 215 -0.58 -1.62 -18.32
CA MET A 215 -1.44 -1.08 -19.37
C MET A 215 -1.14 -1.64 -20.76
N ARG A 216 0.14 -1.92 -21.08
CA ARG A 216 0.51 -2.52 -22.38
C ARG A 216 0.16 -4.01 -22.44
N GLU A 217 0.25 -4.71 -21.31
CA GLU A 217 -0.04 -6.15 -21.21
C GLU A 217 -1.54 -6.45 -21.14
N GLY A 218 -2.33 -5.58 -20.50
CA GLY A 218 -3.78 -5.78 -20.29
C GLY A 218 -4.69 -5.11 -21.33
N LEU A 219 -4.17 -4.21 -22.17
CA LEU A 219 -4.92 -3.52 -23.24
C LEU A 219 -4.45 -3.90 -24.65
N GLY A 220 -3.51 -4.85 -24.75
CA GLY A 220 -2.96 -5.38 -25.99
C GLY A 220 -3.70 -6.59 -26.52
#